data_AF-A0A6B2GBH2-F1
#
_entry.id   AF-A0A6B2GBH2-F1
#
_cell.length_a   1.000
_cell.length_b   1.000
_cell.length_c   1.000
_cell.angle_alpha   90.00
_cell.angle_beta   90.00
_cell.angle_gamma   90.00
#
_symmetry.space_group_name_H-M   'P 1'
#
loop_
_entity.id
_entity.type
_entity.pdbx_description
1 polymer ?
#
loop_
_entity_poly.entity_id
_entity_poly.type
_entity_poly.pdbx_seq_one_letter_code
_entity_poly.pdbx_strand_id
1 'polypeptide(L)'
;GMNFLDISLIQLNTLNSRFNADVPLILMNSFSTDNATIRTLHKYSNCPTKIHTFTQSQYPRISGDTLLPTCTEETINDNTCWYPPGHGNFYEALYESGLMKKFINEG
;
A
#
# COMPACT_ATOMS: atom_id res chain seq x y z
N GLY A 1 7.16 -22.04 5.00
CA GLY A 1 7.62 -21.65 3.65
C GLY A 1 7.74 -20.13 3.58
N MET A 2 8.45 -19.60 2.59
CA MET A 2 8.59 -18.15 2.37
C MET A 2 7.35 -17.58 1.66
N ASN A 3 6.92 -16.39 2.04
CA ASN A 3 5.88 -15.62 1.37
C ASN A 3 6.48 -14.64 0.33
N PHE A 4 5.63 -13.94 -0.43
CA PHE A 4 6.09 -12.98 -1.45
C PHE A 4 6.91 -11.81 -0.90
N LEU A 5 6.58 -11.33 0.30
CA LEU A 5 7.30 -10.26 0.97
C LEU A 5 8.69 -10.73 1.43
N ASP A 6 8.80 -11.96 1.95
CA ASP A 6 10.09 -12.57 2.31
C ASP A 6 11.03 -12.60 1.10
N ILE A 7 10.52 -13.09 -0.05
CA ILE A 7 11.30 -13.20 -1.29
C ILE A 7 11.75 -11.81 -1.76
N SER A 8 10.84 -10.82 -1.75
CA SER A 8 11.15 -9.45 -2.18
C SER A 8 12.22 -8.80 -1.30
N LEU A 9 12.16 -9.00 0.01
CA LEU A 9 13.14 -8.48 0.95
C LEU A 9 14.50 -9.17 0.79
N ILE A 10 14.54 -10.48 0.55
CA ILE A 10 15.79 -11.20 0.26
C ILE A 10 16.44 -10.65 -1.02
N GLN A 11 15.65 -10.40 -2.06
CA GLN A 11 16.14 -9.84 -3.32
C GLN A 11 16.74 -8.43 -3.12
N LEU A 12 16.02 -7.55 -2.42
CA LEU A 12 16.49 -6.19 -2.13
C LEU A 12 17.72 -6.18 -1.22
N ASN A 13 17.74 -6.99 -0.16
CA ASN A 13 18.91 -7.11 0.71
C ASN A 13 20.14 -7.60 -0.07
N THR A 14 19.95 -8.56 -0.96
CA THR A 14 21.03 -9.07 -1.83
C THR A 14 21.53 -7.97 -2.78
N LEU A 15 20.62 -7.21 -3.39
CA LEU A 15 20.94 -6.09 -4.26
C LEU A 15 21.72 -5.00 -3.52
N ASN A 16 21.19 -4.53 -2.39
CA ASN A 16 21.79 -3.50 -1.55
C ASN A 16 23.19 -3.90 -1.06
N SER A 17 23.36 -5.15 -0.63
CA SER A 17 24.65 -5.68 -0.19
C SER A 17 25.65 -5.79 -1.35
N ARG A 18 25.21 -6.26 -2.53
CA ARG A 18 26.08 -6.46 -3.68
C ARG A 18 26.59 -5.16 -4.29
N PHE A 19 25.77 -4.12 -4.28
CA PHE A 19 26.07 -2.85 -4.94
C PHE A 19 26.36 -1.71 -3.97
N ASN A 20 26.41 -1.97 -2.66
CA ASN A 20 26.54 -0.96 -1.62
C ASN A 20 25.52 0.18 -1.80
N ALA A 21 24.27 -0.21 -2.01
CA ALA A 21 23.13 0.68 -2.27
C ALA A 21 22.11 0.60 -1.12
N ASP A 22 21.17 1.56 -1.09
CA ASP A 22 20.10 1.65 -0.08
C ASP A 22 18.73 1.80 -0.77
N VAL A 23 18.34 0.79 -1.56
CA VAL A 23 17.05 0.76 -2.27
C VAL A 23 15.94 0.37 -1.29
N PRO A 24 14.90 1.22 -1.09
CA PRO A 24 13.78 0.92 -0.21
C PRO A 24 12.73 0.03 -0.90
N LEU A 25 11.95 -0.68 -0.10
CA LEU A 25 10.71 -1.34 -0.53
C LEU A 25 9.51 -0.45 -0.23
N ILE A 26 8.62 -0.25 -1.21
CA ILE A 26 7.37 0.51 -1.02
C ILE A 26 6.18 -0.42 -1.29
N LEU A 27 5.26 -0.53 -0.35
CA LEU A 27 4.04 -1.34 -0.45
C LEU A 27 2.80 -0.44 -0.54
N MET A 28 2.07 -0.55 -1.64
CA MET A 28 0.74 0.04 -1.78
C MET A 28 -0.31 -0.93 -1.23
N ASN A 29 -0.96 -0.55 -0.12
CA ASN A 29 -2.03 -1.32 0.50
C ASN A 29 -3.42 -0.86 0.01
N SER A 30 -4.46 -1.63 0.36
CA SER A 30 -5.85 -1.14 0.36
C SER A 30 -6.35 -1.02 1.80
N PHE A 31 -7.46 -0.32 2.00
CA PHE A 31 -8.13 -0.25 3.31
C PHE A 31 -8.42 -1.64 3.91
N SER A 32 -8.61 -2.66 3.06
CA SER A 32 -8.85 -4.04 3.49
C SER A 32 -7.57 -4.77 3.95
N THR A 33 -6.40 -4.41 3.42
CA THR A 33 -5.13 -5.11 3.69
C THR A 33 -4.19 -4.35 4.63
N ASP A 34 -4.36 -3.04 4.78
CA ASP A 34 -3.40 -2.18 5.46
C ASP A 34 -3.06 -2.63 6.88
N ASN A 35 -4.08 -2.88 7.72
CA ASN A 35 -3.90 -3.37 9.08
C ASN A 35 -3.16 -4.71 9.16
N ALA A 36 -3.44 -5.63 8.22
CA ALA A 36 -2.79 -6.93 8.18
C ALA A 36 -1.33 -6.80 7.70
N THR A 37 -1.07 -5.92 6.73
CA THR A 37 0.28 -5.59 6.27
C THR A 37 1.10 -5.01 7.41
N ILE A 38 0.62 -3.97 8.10
CA ILE A 38 1.33 -3.33 9.22
C ILE A 38 1.67 -4.33 10.32
N ARG A 39 0.71 -5.19 10.70
CA ARG A 39 0.94 -6.25 11.69
C ARG A 39 2.04 -7.21 11.25
N THR A 40 2.07 -7.55 9.97
CA THR A 40 3.07 -8.45 9.40
C THR A 40 4.44 -7.80 9.33
N LEU A 41 4.51 -6.48 9.10
CA LEU A 41 5.75 -5.71 9.02
C LEU A 41 6.56 -5.72 10.33
N HIS A 42 5.91 -5.91 11.49
CA HIS A 42 6.63 -6.08 12.75
C HIS A 42 7.63 -7.24 12.74
N LYS A 43 7.41 -8.28 11.92
CA LYS A 43 8.35 -9.41 11.78
C LYS A 43 9.67 -9.01 11.10
N TYR A 44 9.67 -7.89 10.38
CA TYR A 44 10.81 -7.40 9.59
C TYR A 44 11.43 -6.14 10.20
N SER A 45 11.18 -5.84 11.47
CA SER A 45 11.74 -4.66 12.15
C SER A 45 13.27 -4.61 12.16
N ASN A 46 13.92 -5.78 12.07
CA ASN A 46 15.37 -5.93 12.01
C ASN A 46 15.89 -6.10 10.56
N CYS A 47 15.03 -5.93 9.56
CA CYS A 47 15.45 -5.99 8.16
C CYS A 47 16.25 -4.72 7.82
N PRO A 48 17.43 -4.84 7.19
CA PRO A 48 18.23 -3.67 6.83
C PRO A 48 17.58 -2.84 5.71
N THR A 49 16.77 -3.46 4.83
CA THR A 49 16.01 -2.74 3.81
C THR A 49 14.88 -1.92 4.46
N LYS A 50 14.86 -0.62 4.18
CA LYS A 50 13.78 0.30 4.59
C LYS A 50 12.48 -0.07 3.89
N ILE A 51 11.40 -0.22 4.66
CA ILE A 51 10.06 -0.52 4.14
C ILE A 51 9.15 0.69 4.38
N HIS A 52 8.50 1.16 3.33
CA HIS A 52 7.48 2.19 3.38
C HIS A 52 6.13 1.63 2.93
N THR A 53 5.05 2.15 3.52
CA THR A 53 3.69 1.76 3.16
C THR A 53 2.85 3.00 2.91
N PHE A 54 1.93 2.92 1.97
CA PHE A 54 0.85 3.87 1.81
C PHE A 54 -0.42 3.14 1.39
N THR A 55 -1.56 3.71 1.73
CA THR A 55 -2.86 3.12 1.41
C THR A 55 -3.44 3.84 0.20
N GLN A 56 -3.94 3.08 -0.77
CA GLN A 56 -4.68 3.65 -1.90
C GLN A 56 -6.05 4.19 -1.46
N SER A 57 -6.66 5.05 -2.29
CA SER A 57 -7.98 5.62 -2.03
C SER A 57 -9.07 4.55 -1.90
N GLN A 58 -10.22 4.93 -1.34
CA GLN A 58 -11.44 4.13 -1.33
C GLN A 58 -12.59 4.96 -1.88
N TYR A 59 -13.35 4.41 -2.85
CA TYR A 59 -14.49 5.09 -3.45
C TYR A 59 -15.78 4.29 -3.20
N PRO A 60 -16.93 4.97 -3.08
CA PRO A 60 -18.20 4.29 -2.91
C PRO A 60 -18.57 3.60 -4.23
N ARG A 61 -19.06 2.37 -4.15
CA ARG A 61 -19.60 1.66 -5.31
C ARG A 61 -20.84 2.39 -5.82
N ILE A 62 -21.11 2.25 -7.11
CA ILE A 62 -22.29 2.81 -7.76
C ILE A 62 -23.24 1.67 -8.12
N SER A 63 -24.53 1.85 -7.85
CA SER A 63 -25.56 0.91 -8.26
C SER A 63 -25.72 0.93 -9.78
N GLY A 64 -25.74 -0.25 -10.41
CA GLY A 64 -25.97 -0.37 -11.85
C GLY A 64 -27.36 0.10 -12.30
N ASP A 65 -28.35 0.02 -11.41
CA ASP A 65 -29.75 0.37 -11.73
C ASP A 65 -30.03 1.86 -11.54
N THR A 66 -29.55 2.44 -10.43
CA THR A 66 -29.86 3.84 -10.07
C THR A 66 -28.78 4.82 -10.48
N LEU A 67 -27.57 4.35 -10.79
CA LEU A 67 -26.38 5.17 -11.01
C LEU A 67 -26.01 6.08 -9.82
N LEU A 68 -26.50 5.76 -8.63
CA LEU A 68 -26.20 6.46 -7.38
C LEU A 68 -25.24 5.65 -6.50
N PRO A 69 -24.51 6.29 -5.57
CA PRO A 69 -23.70 5.60 -4.58
C PRO A 69 -24.51 4.59 -3.77
N THR A 70 -23.93 3.40 -3.55
CA THR A 70 -24.54 2.36 -2.72
C THR A 70 -24.31 2.60 -1.23
N CYS A 71 -23.30 3.41 -0.87
CA CYS A 71 -23.07 3.81 0.52
C CYS A 71 -24.13 4.84 0.93
N THR A 72 -24.86 4.53 2.00
CA THR A 72 -25.79 5.43 2.70
C THR A 72 -25.20 5.78 4.06
N GLU A 73 -25.84 6.69 4.81
CA GLU A 73 -25.41 6.99 6.18
C GLU A 73 -25.38 5.75 7.08
N GLU A 74 -26.28 4.79 6.84
CA GLU A 74 -26.36 3.53 7.59
C GLU A 74 -25.27 2.53 7.18
N THR A 75 -24.88 2.50 5.91
CA THR A 75 -23.92 1.52 5.37
C THR A 75 -22.50 2.07 5.21
N ILE A 76 -22.25 3.33 5.59
CA ILE A 76 -20.94 3.98 5.41
C ILE A 76 -19.79 3.24 6.12
N ASN A 77 -20.11 2.55 7.22
CA ASN A 77 -19.16 1.73 7.98
C ASN A 77 -19.05 0.28 7.46
N ASP A 78 -19.85 -0.10 6.46
CA ASP A 78 -19.75 -1.38 5.80
C ASP A 78 -18.72 -1.32 4.67
N ASN A 79 -17.64 -2.08 4.82
CA ASN A 79 -16.59 -2.22 3.82
C ASN A 79 -17.10 -2.74 2.46
N THR A 80 -18.27 -3.37 2.39
CA THR A 80 -18.83 -3.90 1.14
C THR A 80 -19.29 -2.79 0.18
N CYS A 81 -19.69 -1.63 0.70
CA CYS A 81 -20.13 -0.51 -0.12
C CYS A 81 -18.95 0.26 -0.75
N TRP A 82 -17.73 -0.01 -0.29
CA TRP A 82 -16.49 0.60 -0.77
C TRP A 82 -15.74 -0.31 -1.74
N TYR A 83 -14.90 0.29 -2.59
CA TYR A 83 -13.92 -0.43 -3.39
C TYR A 83 -12.62 0.37 -3.55
N PRO A 84 -11.46 -0.31 -3.67
CA PRO A 84 -10.25 0.36 -4.10
C PRO A 84 -10.37 0.68 -5.61
N PRO A 85 -10.04 1.90 -6.06
CA PRO A 85 -10.18 2.33 -7.46
C PRO A 85 -9.18 1.68 -8.44
N GLY A 86 -8.57 0.57 -8.05
CA GLY A 86 -7.60 -0.19 -8.84
C GLY A 86 -6.20 0.43 -8.82
N HIS A 87 -5.26 -0.29 -9.42
CA HIS A 87 -3.82 0.03 -9.37
C HIS A 87 -3.46 1.36 -10.04
N GLY A 88 -4.35 1.94 -10.87
CA GLY A 88 -4.14 3.26 -11.50
C GLY A 88 -4.16 4.43 -10.51
N ASN A 89 -4.80 4.26 -9.35
CA ASN A 89 -4.80 5.26 -8.28
C ASN A 89 -3.43 5.40 -7.58
N PHE A 90 -2.45 4.57 -7.94
CA PHE A 90 -1.07 4.66 -7.46
C PHE A 90 -0.51 6.09 -7.46
N TYR A 91 -0.67 6.84 -8.56
CA TYR A 91 -0.09 8.18 -8.69
C TYR A 91 -0.68 9.17 -7.67
N GLU A 92 -2.00 9.19 -7.56
CA GLU A 92 -2.74 10.04 -6.63
C GLU A 92 -2.42 9.64 -5.18
N ALA A 93 -2.54 8.35 -4.85
CA ALA A 93 -2.28 7.87 -3.50
C ALA A 93 -0.83 8.04 -3.05
N LEU A 94 0.15 7.84 -3.94
CA LEU A 94 1.56 8.05 -3.61
C LEU A 94 1.86 9.54 -3.39
N TYR A 95 1.27 10.42 -4.20
CA TYR A 95 1.40 11.87 -4.05
C TYR A 95 0.79 12.34 -2.72
N GLU A 96 -0.48 11.97 -2.45
CA GLU A 96 -1.21 12.33 -1.24
C GLU A 96 -0.58 11.76 0.04
N SER A 97 0.08 10.59 -0.04
CA SER A 97 0.82 10.02 1.09
C SER A 97 2.03 10.84 1.53
N GLY A 98 2.48 11.80 0.71
CA GLY A 98 3.71 12.56 0.92
C GLY A 98 5.00 11.79 0.63
N LEU A 99 4.93 10.48 0.36
CA LEU A 99 6.10 9.65 0.03
C LEU A 99 6.77 10.10 -1.27
N MET A 100 6.00 10.50 -2.29
CA MET A 100 6.58 11.03 -3.53
C MET A 100 7.50 12.23 -3.26
N LYS A 101 7.00 13.21 -2.50
CA LYS A 101 7.78 14.40 -2.13
C LYS A 101 8.98 14.03 -1.26
N LYS A 102 8.81 13.11 -0.32
CA LYS A 102 9.89 12.59 0.51
C LYS A 102 11.01 12.02 -0.34
N PHE A 103 10.71 11.07 -1.23
CA PHE A 103 11.74 10.39 -2.02
C PHE A 103 12.44 11.34 -3.01
N ILE A 104 11.71 12.28 -3.63
CA ILE A 104 12.33 13.31 -4.48
C ILE A 104 13.34 14.16 -3.69
N ASN A 105 13.06 14.45 -2.42
CA ASN A 105 13.97 15.22 -1.57
C ASN A 105 15.17 14.40 -1.06
N GLU A 106 15.08 13.07 -1.05
CA GLU A 106 16.17 12.18 -0.64
C GLU A 106 17.21 11.97 -1.74
N GLY A 107 16.86 12.27 -3.01
CA GLY A 107 17.74 12.16 -4.18
C GLY A 107 17.70 10.79 -4.84
#